data_AF-A0A2P8C5M4-F1
#
_entry.id   AF-A0A2P8C5M4-F1
#
_cell.length_a   1.000
_cell.length_b   1.000
_cell.length_c   1.000
_cell.angle_alpha   90.00
_cell.angle_beta   90.00
_cell.angle_gamma   90.00
#
_symmetry.space_group_name_H-M   'P 1'
#
loop_
_entity.id
_entity.type
_entity.pdbx_description
1 polymer ?
#
loop_
_entity_poly.entity_id
_entity_poly.type
_entity_poly.pdbx_seq_one_letter_code
_entity_poly.pdbx_strand_id
1 'polypeptide(L)'
;MKQIHSFDELKKAVGTEGKSFLLLYKSSGSEQNNCALKAVESAAANVEKANVLTADVSTVRDIHPQYGITSVPSLLEFENGEMKKVVKGCSEESFYQNLFEGGTFHSAAAGDDEKPQKNVVVYSTPTCTYCNAIKSYFKENNIRFRDIDVSRDQKAAEEMVKRSGQQGVPQTLINGQVVVGFDRPRINALLGIR
;
A
#
# COMPACT_ATOMS: atom_id res chain seq x y z
N MET A 1 10.16 -1.59 22.75
CA MET A 1 10.90 -2.21 21.62
C MET A 1 12.04 -3.06 22.17
N LYS A 2 12.38 -4.18 21.51
CA LYS A 2 13.52 -5.01 21.88
C LYS A 2 14.62 -4.92 20.82
N GLN A 3 15.86 -4.65 21.23
CA GLN A 3 17.01 -4.67 20.32
C GLN A 3 17.47 -6.11 20.09
N ILE A 4 17.76 -6.45 18.84
CA ILE A 4 18.22 -7.76 18.39
C ILE A 4 19.67 -7.65 17.92
N HIS A 5 20.48 -8.64 18.29
CA HIS A 5 21.92 -8.64 18.02
C HIS A 5 22.38 -9.69 17.00
N SER A 6 21.48 -10.57 16.53
CA SER A 6 21.77 -11.58 15.53
C SER A 6 20.52 -12.09 14.82
N PHE A 7 20.69 -12.72 13.67
CA PHE A 7 19.62 -13.38 12.93
C PHE A 7 18.98 -14.55 13.71
N ASP A 8 19.76 -15.30 14.48
CA ASP A 8 19.23 -16.38 15.32
C ASP A 8 18.35 -15.85 16.45
N GLU A 9 18.72 -14.71 17.03
CA GLU A 9 17.88 -14.04 18.02
C GLU A 9 16.60 -13.49 17.38
N LEU A 10 16.69 -12.95 16.16
CA LEU A 10 15.51 -12.52 15.41
C LEU A 10 14.52 -13.67 15.21
N LYS A 11 14.99 -14.84 14.75
CA LYS A 11 14.12 -16.01 14.55
C LYS A 11 13.41 -16.48 15.82
N LYS A 12 14.06 -16.36 16.97
CA LYS A 12 13.44 -16.70 18.27
C LYS A 12 12.45 -15.63 18.73
N ALA A 13 12.71 -14.37 18.38
CA ALA A 13 11.89 -13.23 18.79
C ALA A 13 10.66 -13.03 17.89
N VAL A 14 10.75 -13.38 16.61
CA VAL A 14 9.60 -13.46 15.70
C VAL A 14 8.86 -14.76 16.02
N GLY A 15 7.79 -14.64 16.80
CA GLY A 15 6.96 -15.79 17.18
C GLY A 15 6.27 -16.45 15.99
N THR A 16 5.86 -17.71 16.16
CA THR A 16 5.08 -18.47 15.18
C THR A 16 3.60 -18.08 15.16
N GLU A 17 3.18 -17.23 16.10
CA GLU A 17 1.81 -16.74 16.20
C GLU A 17 1.82 -15.21 16.31
N GLY A 18 1.06 -14.56 15.42
CA GLY A 18 0.85 -13.12 15.44
C GLY A 18 1.85 -12.32 14.61
N LYS A 19 1.73 -10.99 14.70
CA LYS A 19 2.54 -10.03 13.94
C LYS A 19 3.74 -9.56 14.75
N SER A 20 4.91 -9.55 14.10
CA SER A 20 6.14 -8.99 14.65
C SER A 20 6.74 -8.01 13.65
N PHE A 21 7.37 -6.95 14.13
CA PHE A 21 7.94 -5.91 13.28
C PHE A 21 9.42 -5.74 13.60
N LEU A 22 10.27 -5.58 12.58
CA LEU A 22 11.70 -5.34 12.76
C LEU A 22 12.12 -4.07 12.04
N LEU A 23 12.55 -3.06 12.79
CA LEU A 23 13.18 -1.87 12.24
C LEU A 23 14.68 -2.09 12.08
N LEU A 24 15.14 -2.09 10.83
CA LEU A 24 16.55 -1.99 10.48
C LEU A 24 16.93 -0.52 10.33
N TYR A 25 17.90 -0.08 11.13
CA TYR A 25 18.39 1.29 11.14
C TYR A 25 19.91 1.32 11.27
N LYS A 26 20.52 2.50 11.14
CA LYS A 26 21.96 2.71 11.39
C LYS A 26 22.13 3.88 12.34
N SER A 27 22.78 3.67 13.48
CA SER A 27 22.97 4.69 14.52
C SER A 27 23.81 5.90 14.07
N SER A 28 24.72 5.69 13.11
CA SER A 28 25.50 6.77 12.46
C SER A 28 24.80 7.32 11.20
N GLY A 29 23.47 7.35 11.19
CA GLY A 29 22.64 7.57 10.01
C GLY A 29 22.16 9.01 9.77
N SER A 30 21.59 9.21 8.57
CA SER A 30 20.96 10.44 8.09
C SER A 30 19.73 10.84 8.92
N GLU A 31 19.22 12.07 8.73
CA GLU A 31 17.98 12.56 9.36
C GLU A 31 16.81 11.58 9.22
N GLN A 32 16.75 10.83 8.12
CA GLN A 32 15.71 9.83 7.86
C GLN A 32 15.77 8.65 8.84
N ASN A 33 16.95 8.21 9.27
CA ASN A 33 17.07 7.15 10.29
C ASN A 33 16.55 7.62 11.64
N ASN A 34 16.90 8.84 12.05
CA ASN A 34 16.44 9.43 13.30
C ASN A 34 14.92 9.64 13.29
N CYS A 35 14.38 10.08 12.15
CA CYS A 35 12.95 10.22 11.91
C CYS A 35 12.23 8.86 12.08
N ALA A 36 12.70 7.82 11.39
CA ALA A 36 12.07 6.50 11.45
C ALA A 36 12.15 5.88 12.84
N LEU A 37 13.30 5.99 13.52
CA LEU A 37 13.50 5.48 14.87
C LEU A 37 12.50 6.11 15.86
N LYS A 38 12.40 7.45 15.87
CA LYS A 38 11.47 8.18 16.75
C LYS A 38 10.00 7.86 16.45
N ALA A 39 9.64 7.84 15.17
CA ALA A 39 8.25 7.59 14.76
C ALA A 39 7.80 6.16 15.10
N VAL A 40 8.66 5.16 14.86
CA VAL A 40 8.40 3.77 15.23
C VAL A 40 8.37 3.59 16.75
N GLU A 41 9.25 4.26 17.48
CA GLU A 41 9.29 4.22 18.93
C GLU A 41 8.03 4.78 19.58
N SER A 42 7.60 5.96 19.13
CA SER A 42 6.35 6.57 19.59
C SER A 42 5.15 5.70 19.24
N ALA A 43 5.09 5.17 18.02
CA ALA A 43 4.01 4.28 17.61
C ALA A 43 3.97 2.97 18.42
N ALA A 44 5.13 2.36 18.69
CA ALA A 44 5.21 1.13 19.47
C ALA A 44 4.83 1.32 20.93
N ALA A 45 5.07 2.50 21.51
CA ALA A 45 4.68 2.83 22.88
C ALA A 45 3.16 2.96 23.03
N ASN A 46 2.47 3.37 21.97
CA ASN A 46 1.01 3.57 21.97
C ASN A 46 0.22 2.29 21.65
N VAL A 47 0.88 1.20 21.26
CA VAL A 47 0.22 -0.06 20.87
C VAL A 47 0.65 -1.21 21.77
N GLU A 48 -0.20 -1.60 22.71
CA GLU A 48 0.10 -2.63 23.74
C GLU A 48 0.38 -4.03 23.18
N LYS A 49 -0.06 -4.34 21.95
CA LYS A 49 -0.01 -5.70 21.38
C LYS A 49 1.04 -5.91 20.29
N ALA A 50 1.82 -4.90 19.91
CA ALA A 50 2.76 -5.02 18.81
C ALA A 50 4.15 -5.48 19.28
N ASN A 51 4.61 -6.64 18.77
CA ASN A 51 5.98 -7.10 18.99
C ASN A 51 6.95 -6.34 18.07
N VAL A 52 7.46 -5.19 18.54
CA VAL A 52 8.37 -4.33 17.77
C VAL A 52 9.83 -4.53 18.20
N LEU A 53 10.64 -4.96 17.24
CA LEU A 53 12.06 -5.27 17.33
C LEU A 53 12.90 -4.23 16.57
N THR A 54 14.15 -4.06 16.95
CA THR A 54 15.11 -3.22 16.22
C THR A 54 16.45 -3.91 16.03
N ALA A 55 17.13 -3.61 14.93
CA ALA A 55 18.53 -3.98 14.75
C ALA A 55 19.31 -2.86 14.06
N ASP A 56 20.48 -2.56 14.63
CA ASP A 56 21.41 -1.62 14.03
C ASP A 56 22.30 -2.35 13.03
N VAL A 57 22.17 -2.02 11.75
CA VAL A 57 22.93 -2.68 10.67
C VAL A 57 24.43 -2.40 10.73
N SER A 58 24.87 -1.42 11.52
CA SER A 58 26.31 -1.19 11.74
C SER A 58 26.96 -2.27 12.59
N THR A 59 26.20 -2.84 13.54
CA THR A 59 26.65 -3.90 14.45
C THR A 59 26.12 -5.28 14.06
N VAL A 60 24.91 -5.36 13.51
CA VAL A 60 24.20 -6.60 13.14
C VAL A 60 24.08 -6.71 11.62
N ARG A 61 24.98 -7.48 11.00
CA ARG A 61 25.14 -7.53 9.54
C ARG A 61 24.55 -8.77 8.87
N ASP A 62 24.14 -9.75 9.66
CA ASP A 62 23.64 -11.04 9.21
C ASP A 62 22.13 -11.05 8.89
N ILE A 63 21.36 -10.08 9.38
CA ILE A 63 19.91 -10.01 9.16
C ILE A 63 19.55 -9.47 7.76
N HIS A 64 20.04 -8.29 7.39
CA HIS A 64 19.61 -7.59 6.17
C HIS A 64 19.86 -8.36 4.85
N PRO A 65 20.94 -9.18 4.70
CA PRO A 65 21.16 -9.95 3.48
C PRO A 65 20.15 -11.09 3.29
N GLN A 66 19.66 -11.69 4.39
CA GLN A 66 18.68 -12.79 4.34
C GLN A 66 17.34 -12.36 3.71
N TYR A 67 17.07 -11.05 3.77
CA TYR A 67 15.81 -10.44 3.36
C TYR A 67 15.98 -9.47 2.17
N GLY A 68 17.17 -9.42 1.55
CA GLY A 68 17.44 -8.57 0.39
C GLY A 68 17.33 -7.06 0.67
N ILE A 69 17.54 -6.63 1.92
CA ILE A 69 17.44 -5.23 2.31
C ILE A 69 18.78 -4.52 2.07
N THR A 70 18.78 -3.57 1.14
CA THR A 70 19.97 -2.80 0.74
C THR A 70 19.97 -1.35 1.24
N SER A 71 18.84 -0.89 1.80
CA SER A 71 18.65 0.48 2.26
C SER A 71 18.09 0.50 3.68
N VAL A 72 18.57 1.44 4.50
CA VAL A 72 18.01 1.77 5.81
C VAL A 72 17.59 3.25 5.82
N PRO A 73 16.52 3.63 6.53
CA PRO A 73 15.74 2.80 7.47
C PRO A 73 14.72 1.92 6.74
N SER A 74 14.53 0.68 7.21
CA SER A 74 13.54 -0.25 6.67
C SER A 74 12.83 -1.00 7.79
N LEU A 75 11.50 -0.98 7.81
CA LEU A 75 10.66 -1.72 8.73
C LEU A 75 10.10 -2.97 8.04
N LEU A 76 10.44 -4.14 8.56
CA LEU A 76 9.95 -5.43 8.07
C LEU A 76 8.78 -5.88 8.94
N GLU A 77 7.71 -6.35 8.31
CA GLU A 77 6.57 -7.00 8.97
C GLU A 77 6.68 -8.51 8.78
N PHE A 78 6.56 -9.22 9.89
CA PHE A 78 6.52 -10.67 9.96
C PHE A 78 5.16 -11.11 10.46
N GLU A 79 4.61 -12.14 9.84
CA GLU A 79 3.38 -12.80 10.27
C GLU A 79 3.66 -14.30 10.35
N ASN A 80 3.43 -14.88 11.53
CA ASN A 80 3.66 -16.30 11.81
C ASN A 80 5.07 -16.79 11.42
N GLY A 81 6.10 -15.97 11.67
CA GLY A 81 7.50 -16.29 11.34
C GLY A 81 7.94 -15.92 9.91
N GLU A 82 7.01 -15.58 9.02
CA GLU A 82 7.31 -15.25 7.63
C GLU A 82 7.31 -13.75 7.41
N MET A 83 8.31 -13.23 6.68
CA MET A 83 8.30 -11.83 6.26
C MET A 83 7.20 -11.64 5.21
N LYS A 84 6.27 -10.72 5.46
CA LYS A 84 5.18 -10.39 4.54
C LYS A 84 5.41 -9.07 3.80
N LYS A 85 5.93 -8.07 4.50
CA LYS A 85 5.99 -6.70 3.98
C LYS A 85 7.23 -5.95 4.42
N VAL A 86 7.65 -4.99 3.59
CA VAL A 86 8.78 -4.10 3.86
C VAL A 86 8.37 -2.66 3.58
N VAL A 87 8.41 -1.82 4.61
CA VAL A 87 8.26 -0.37 4.51
C VAL A 87 9.64 0.26 4.52
N LYS A 88 9.97 1.02 3.47
CA LYS A 88 11.27 1.69 3.33
C LYS A 88 11.13 3.18 3.64
N GLY A 89 12.14 3.74 4.30
CA GLY A 89 12.21 5.18 4.59
C GLY A 89 11.52 5.57 5.91
N CYS A 90 11.41 6.89 6.13
CA CYS A 90 10.63 7.44 7.22
C CYS A 90 9.20 7.74 6.77
N SER A 91 8.24 7.55 7.66
CA SER A 91 6.82 7.87 7.50
C SER A 91 6.32 8.52 8.79
N GLU A 92 5.12 9.07 8.77
CA GLU A 92 4.52 9.68 9.95
C GLU A 92 4.22 8.64 11.04
N GLU A 93 4.15 9.08 12.29
CA GLU A 93 3.84 8.22 13.44
C GLU A 93 2.51 7.48 13.27
N SER A 94 1.48 8.19 12.80
CA SER A 94 0.13 7.65 12.56
C SER A 94 0.14 6.47 11.60
N PHE A 95 1.05 6.45 10.63
CA PHE A 95 1.22 5.33 9.71
C PHE A 95 1.68 4.08 10.47
N TYR A 96 2.65 4.21 11.36
CA TYR A 96 3.17 3.09 12.15
C TYR A 96 2.19 2.61 13.21
N GLN A 97 1.45 3.52 13.87
CA GLN A 97 0.40 3.16 14.82
C GLN A 97 -0.65 2.28 14.14
N ASN A 98 -1.17 2.71 12.98
CA ASN A 98 -2.13 1.94 12.21
C ASN A 98 -1.57 0.58 11.76
N LEU A 99 -0.29 0.54 11.36
CA LEU A 99 0.39 -0.70 10.97
C LEU A 99 0.47 -1.69 12.14
N PHE A 100 0.77 -1.21 13.34
CA PHE A 100 0.92 -2.00 14.56
C PHE A 100 -0.40 -2.45 15.18
N GLU A 101 -1.46 -1.64 15.07
CA GLU A 101 -2.80 -1.98 15.57
C GLU A 101 -3.48 -3.09 14.76
N GLY A 102 -2.82 -3.62 13.72
CA GLY A 102 -3.42 -4.57 12.80
C GLY A 102 -4.55 -3.92 11.98
N GLY A 103 -4.59 -2.59 11.97
CA GLY A 103 -5.52 -1.82 11.15
C GLY A 103 -5.28 -2.20 9.71
N THR A 104 -6.26 -2.85 9.10
CA THR A 104 -6.42 -2.94 7.65
C THR A 104 -6.66 -1.54 7.07
N PHE A 105 -5.71 -0.62 7.25
CA PHE A 105 -5.61 0.60 6.47
C PHE A 105 -4.75 0.30 5.26
N HIS A 106 -5.46 -0.22 4.27
CA HIS A 106 -5.21 -0.05 2.87
C HIS A 106 -4.76 1.38 2.52
N SER A 107 -3.45 1.64 2.59
CA SER A 107 -2.74 2.56 1.69
C SER A 107 -1.30 2.07 1.49
N ALA A 108 -1.16 1.38 0.35
CA ALA A 108 0.01 1.28 -0.51
C ALA A 108 1.42 1.35 0.13
N ALA A 109 1.99 0.17 0.42
CA ALA A 109 3.34 -0.17 -0.03
C ALA A 109 3.63 -1.67 0.23
N ALA A 110 3.43 -2.48 -0.81
CA ALA A 110 4.05 -3.80 -1.07
C ALA A 110 3.72 -5.02 -0.17
N GLY A 111 2.85 -5.89 -0.73
CA GLY A 111 2.88 -7.37 -0.65
C GLY A 111 2.17 -8.04 0.55
N ASP A 112 1.41 -9.14 0.41
CA ASP A 112 0.83 -9.86 -0.74
C ASP A 112 -0.24 -10.82 -0.17
N ASP A 113 -1.52 -10.62 -0.52
CA ASP A 113 -2.53 -11.69 -0.77
C ASP A 113 -3.84 -11.11 -1.36
N GLU A 114 -3.72 -10.06 -2.18
CA GLU A 114 -4.83 -9.56 -2.97
C GLU A 114 -4.29 -9.27 -4.37
N LYS A 115 -4.90 -9.85 -5.40
CA LYS A 115 -4.48 -9.65 -6.80
C LYS A 115 -4.22 -8.16 -7.04
N PRO A 116 -3.11 -7.78 -7.70
CA PRO A 116 -2.75 -6.38 -7.87
C PRO A 116 -3.94 -5.60 -8.39
N GLN A 117 -4.42 -4.66 -7.58
CA GLN A 117 -5.63 -3.93 -7.89
C GLN A 117 -5.44 -3.21 -9.22
N LYS A 118 -6.31 -3.50 -10.18
CA LYS A 118 -6.18 -2.97 -11.55
C LYS A 118 -6.33 -1.46 -11.53
N ASN A 119 -5.57 -0.75 -12.36
CA ASN A 119 -5.67 0.69 -12.51
C ASN A 119 -7.00 1.01 -13.20
N VAL A 120 -7.93 1.60 -12.45
CA VAL A 120 -9.26 2.01 -12.93
C VAL A 120 -9.33 3.53 -12.98
N VAL A 121 -9.64 4.07 -14.15
CA VAL A 121 -9.90 5.50 -14.35
C VAL A 121 -11.30 5.64 -14.92
N VAL A 122 -12.11 6.53 -14.34
CA VAL A 122 -13.46 6.84 -14.80
C VAL A 122 -13.46 8.26 -15.35
N TYR A 123 -13.72 8.39 -16.64
CA TYR A 123 -14.03 9.66 -17.26
C TYR A 123 -15.52 9.97 -17.07
N SER A 124 -15.82 11.10 -16.45
CA SER A 124 -17.16 11.48 -16.04
C SER A 124 -17.45 12.95 -16.28
N THR A 125 -18.72 13.33 -16.10
CA THR A 125 -19.15 14.73 -15.96
C THR A 125 -20.07 14.87 -14.75
N PRO A 126 -20.19 16.07 -14.14
CA PRO A 126 -20.96 16.26 -12.89
C PRO A 126 -22.44 15.93 -13.02
N THR A 127 -23.02 16.13 -14.20
CA THR A 127 -24.48 15.98 -14.46
C THR A 127 -24.86 14.59 -14.97
N CYS A 128 -23.89 13.70 -15.18
CA CYS A 128 -24.11 12.39 -15.77
C CYS A 128 -24.58 11.35 -14.74
N THR A 129 -25.84 10.94 -14.82
CA THR A 129 -26.45 9.94 -13.93
C THR A 129 -25.75 8.58 -13.99
N TYR A 130 -25.43 8.09 -15.18
CA TYR A 130 -24.70 6.83 -15.38
C TYR A 130 -23.27 6.87 -14.83
N CYS A 131 -22.64 8.05 -14.84
CA CYS A 131 -21.32 8.25 -14.27
C CYS A 131 -21.34 8.16 -12.74
N ASN A 132 -22.45 8.56 -12.10
CA ASN A 132 -22.63 8.35 -10.67
C ASN A 132 -22.90 6.87 -10.36
N ALA A 133 -23.70 6.19 -11.19
CA ALA A 133 -23.99 4.77 -11.02
C ALA A 133 -22.71 3.90 -11.06
N ILE A 134 -21.82 4.12 -12.03
CA ILE A 134 -20.57 3.37 -12.14
C ILE A 134 -19.61 3.65 -10.97
N LYS A 135 -19.54 4.91 -10.49
CA LYS A 135 -18.74 5.27 -9.31
C LYS A 135 -19.27 4.60 -8.04
N SER A 136 -20.59 4.58 -7.85
CA SER A 136 -21.22 3.87 -6.73
C SER A 136 -20.94 2.38 -6.82
N TYR A 137 -21.06 1.79 -8.01
CA TYR A 137 -20.76 0.38 -8.23
C TYR A 137 -19.31 0.02 -7.84
N PHE A 138 -18.34 0.86 -8.20
CA PHE A 138 -16.95 0.65 -7.77
C PHE A 138 -16.76 0.79 -6.26
N LYS A 139 -17.42 1.76 -5.63
CA LYS A 139 -17.39 1.92 -4.17
C LYS A 139 -17.98 0.71 -3.45
N GLU A 140 -19.13 0.20 -3.91
CA GLU A 140 -19.79 -0.98 -3.36
C GLU A 140 -18.92 -2.25 -3.45
N ASN A 141 -18.10 -2.35 -4.49
CA ASN A 141 -17.19 -3.49 -4.70
C ASN A 141 -15.78 -3.24 -4.15
N ASN A 142 -15.57 -2.19 -3.34
CA ASN A 142 -14.26 -1.82 -2.79
C ASN A 142 -13.15 -1.59 -3.84
N ILE A 143 -13.53 -1.18 -5.05
CA ILE A 143 -12.60 -0.90 -6.15
C ILE A 143 -12.19 0.56 -6.06
N ARG A 144 -10.91 0.83 -5.81
CA ARG A 144 -10.34 2.17 -5.98
C ARG A 144 -10.29 2.55 -7.47
N PHE A 145 -10.66 3.78 -7.76
CA PHE A 145 -10.60 4.34 -9.09
C PHE A 145 -10.23 5.82 -9.03
N ARG A 146 -9.66 6.33 -10.13
CA ARG A 146 -9.46 7.77 -10.34
C ARG A 146 -10.64 8.32 -11.12
N ASP A 147 -11.31 9.32 -10.56
CA ASP A 147 -12.36 10.07 -11.25
C ASP A 147 -11.77 11.27 -11.99
N ILE A 148 -12.05 11.38 -13.28
CA ILE A 148 -11.62 12.50 -14.12
C ILE A 148 -12.87 13.17 -14.69
N ASP A 149 -13.10 14.41 -14.24
CA ASP A 149 -14.15 15.26 -14.81
C ASP A 149 -13.66 15.89 -16.12
N VAL A 150 -14.09 15.30 -17.25
CA VAL A 150 -13.70 15.78 -18.58
C VAL A 150 -14.35 17.11 -18.94
N SER A 151 -15.37 17.58 -18.20
CA SER A 151 -15.93 18.92 -18.42
C SER A 151 -15.01 20.04 -17.94
N ARG A 152 -14.04 19.72 -17.08
CA ARG A 152 -13.06 20.65 -16.51
C ARG A 152 -11.65 20.44 -17.05
N ASP A 153 -11.38 19.30 -17.67
CA ASP A 153 -10.09 18.93 -18.24
C ASP A 153 -10.22 18.56 -19.73
N GLN A 154 -10.00 19.56 -20.58
CA GLN A 154 -10.07 19.41 -22.03
C GLN A 154 -9.03 18.42 -22.58
N LYS A 155 -7.84 18.33 -21.97
CA LYS A 155 -6.81 17.38 -22.40
C LYS A 155 -7.22 15.95 -22.09
N ALA A 156 -7.82 15.73 -20.93
CA ALA A 156 -8.38 14.44 -20.58
C ALA A 156 -9.55 14.04 -21.49
N ALA A 157 -10.39 15.01 -21.90
CA ALA A 157 -11.46 14.78 -22.87
C ALA A 157 -10.91 14.32 -24.23
N GLU A 158 -9.88 14.98 -24.74
CA GLU A 158 -9.19 14.62 -25.99
C GLU A 158 -8.53 13.24 -25.89
N GLU A 159 -7.87 12.94 -24.77
CA GLU A 159 -7.25 11.63 -24.54
C GLU A 159 -8.30 10.51 -24.47
N MET A 160 -9.44 10.75 -23.79
CA MET A 160 -10.57 9.83 -23.73
C MET A 160 -11.07 9.49 -25.15
N VAL A 161 -11.31 10.51 -25.98
CA VAL A 161 -11.76 10.34 -27.37
C VAL A 161 -10.71 9.61 -28.20
N LYS A 162 -9.43 9.96 -28.06
CA LYS A 162 -8.35 9.31 -28.80
C LYS A 162 -8.23 7.82 -28.47
N ARG A 163 -8.52 7.42 -27.22
CA ARG A 163 -8.43 6.04 -26.76
C ARG A 163 -9.64 5.20 -27.16
N SER A 164 -10.84 5.77 -27.13
CA SER A 164 -12.10 5.03 -27.33
C SER A 164 -12.74 5.23 -28.70
N GLY A 165 -12.35 6.30 -29.41
CA GLY A 165 -13.06 6.81 -30.59
C GLY A 165 -14.40 7.47 -30.26
N GLN A 166 -14.76 7.63 -28.98
CA GLN A 166 -16.07 8.14 -28.56
C GLN A 166 -15.95 9.35 -27.63
N GLN A 167 -16.87 10.29 -27.80
CA GLN A 167 -16.96 11.52 -26.99
C GLN A 167 -17.85 11.40 -25.75
N GLY A 168 -18.75 10.41 -25.71
CA GLY A 168 -19.71 10.27 -24.62
C GLY A 168 -19.10 9.70 -23.34
N VAL A 169 -19.59 10.19 -22.19
CA VAL A 169 -19.33 9.61 -20.85
C VAL A 169 -20.53 8.75 -20.41
N PRO A 170 -20.38 7.79 -19.49
CA PRO A 170 -19.14 7.39 -18.81
C PRO A 170 -18.21 6.56 -19.71
N GLN A 171 -16.90 6.70 -19.50
CA GLN A 171 -15.91 5.76 -20.05
C GLN A 171 -14.96 5.33 -18.93
N THR A 172 -14.70 4.03 -18.84
CA THR A 172 -13.79 3.48 -17.85
C THR A 172 -12.58 2.88 -18.53
N LEU A 173 -11.39 3.31 -18.12
CA LEU A 173 -10.13 2.70 -18.50
C LEU A 173 -9.69 1.74 -17.40
N ILE A 174 -9.59 0.45 -17.73
CA ILE A 174 -9.15 -0.61 -16.81
C ILE A 174 -7.88 -1.24 -17.38
N ASN A 175 -6.73 -1.00 -16.76
CA ASN A 175 -5.41 -1.49 -17.23
C ASN A 175 -5.16 -1.26 -18.73
N GLY A 176 -5.55 -0.09 -19.25
CA GLY A 176 -5.38 0.26 -20.66
C GLY A 176 -6.52 -0.19 -21.58
N GLN A 177 -7.47 -0.99 -21.11
CA GLN A 177 -8.68 -1.34 -21.86
C GLN A 177 -9.80 -0.35 -21.60
N VAL A 178 -10.41 0.17 -22.66
CA VAL A 178 -11.55 1.08 -22.52
C VAL A 178 -12.86 0.31 -22.52
N VAL A 179 -13.72 0.64 -21.56
CA VAL A 179 -15.13 0.26 -21.51
C VAL A 179 -15.95 1.52 -21.66
N VAL A 180 -16.80 1.58 -22.69
CA VAL A 180 -17.69 2.71 -22.92
C VAL A 180 -19.06 2.42 -22.32
N GLY A 181 -19.63 3.41 -21.64
CA GLY A 181 -20.89 3.27 -20.91
C GLY A 181 -20.76 2.48 -19.61
N PHE A 182 -21.90 2.05 -19.06
CA PHE A 182 -21.96 1.24 -17.85
C PHE A 182 -22.20 -0.25 -18.20
N ASP A 183 -21.21 -0.86 -18.86
CA ASP A 183 -21.22 -2.29 -19.20
C ASP A 183 -20.74 -3.14 -18.02
N ARG A 184 -21.69 -3.50 -17.14
CA ARG A 184 -21.41 -4.32 -15.95
C ARG A 184 -20.76 -5.66 -16.29
N PRO A 185 -21.24 -6.47 -17.26
CA PRO A 185 -20.57 -7.72 -17.65
C PRO A 185 -19.09 -7.53 -18.01
N ARG A 186 -18.79 -6.51 -18.83
CA ARG A 186 -17.40 -6.24 -19.25
C ARG A 186 -16.54 -5.77 -18.08
N ILE A 187 -17.07 -4.87 -17.26
CA ILE A 187 -16.39 -4.38 -16.04
C ILE A 187 -16.08 -5.55 -15.10
N ASN A 188 -17.03 -6.44 -14.88
CA ASN A 188 -16.86 -7.58 -13.98
C ASN A 188 -15.80 -8.55 -14.49
N ALA A 189 -15.82 -8.88 -15.78
CA ALA A 189 -14.80 -9.70 -16.40
C ALA A 189 -13.40 -9.05 -16.29
N LEU A 190 -13.32 -7.72 -16.49
CA LEU A 190 -12.07 -6.98 -16.40
C LEU A 190 -11.58 -6.80 -14.98
N LEU A 191 -12.44 -6.76 -13.96
CA LEU A 191 -12.05 -6.56 -12.57
C LEU A 191 -12.07 -7.85 -11.74
N GLY A 192 -12.56 -8.95 -12.31
CA GLY A 192 -12.67 -10.24 -11.62
C GLY A 192 -13.80 -10.29 -10.59
N ILE A 193 -14.82 -9.46 -10.75
CA ILE A 193 -16.02 -9.43 -9.90
C ILE A 193 -16.90 -10.62 -10.33
N ARG A 194 -17.33 -11.46 -9.38
CA ARG A 194 -18.19 -12.63 -9.61
C ARG A 194 -19.63 -12.34 -9.21
#